data_AF-A0A2S1QYR3-F1
#
_entry.id   AF-A0A2S1QYR3-F1
#
_cell.length_a   1.000
_cell.length_b   1.000
_cell.length_c   1.000
_cell.angle_alpha   90.00
_cell.angle_beta   90.00
_cell.angle_gamma   90.00
#
_symmetry.space_group_name_H-M   'P 1'
#
loop_
_entity.id
_entity.type
_entity.pdbx_description
1 polymer ?
#
loop_
_entity_poly.entity_id
_entity_poly.type
_entity_poly.pdbx_seq_one_letter_code
_entity_poly.pdbx_strand_id
1 'polypeptide(L)'
;MEKCIRCNTPLEPGANFCPVCGTDQRFGSREKEGSTLLIVLCILTVVGSVFQMFRGMLYEIVADADNNNEYIRGWIYAITAVVTTIGAIMMFQKQLKGLYVYTAGQAIYLLTCFWATSVYLDDVTDSDRILVWIISSIFIIPAIIFLILFWMNDCKRVLR
;
A
#
# COMPACT_ATOMS: atom_id res chain seq x y z
N MET A 1 -19.09 20.76 17.28
CA MET A 1 -19.61 21.83 16.41
C MET A 1 -18.51 22.24 15.46
N GLU A 2 -18.72 22.05 14.17
CA GLU A 2 -17.80 22.55 13.16
C GLU A 2 -17.99 24.07 13.00
N LYS A 3 -16.90 24.80 12.73
CA LYS A 3 -16.94 26.24 12.49
C LYS A 3 -16.62 26.49 11.03
N CYS A 4 -17.26 27.51 10.46
CA CYS A 4 -16.96 27.90 9.09
C CYS A 4 -15.49 28.30 8.93
N ILE A 5 -14.80 27.73 7.93
CA ILE A 5 -13.38 28.00 7.64
C ILE A 5 -13.05 29.48 7.35
N ARG A 6 -14.06 30.29 6.99
CA ARG A 6 -13.87 31.70 6.60
C ARG A 6 -14.34 32.69 7.66
N CYS A 7 -15.54 32.49 8.20
CA CYS A 7 -16.16 33.45 9.13
C CYS A 7 -16.30 32.92 10.57
N ASN A 8 -15.79 31.73 10.87
CA ASN A 8 -15.84 31.10 12.19
C ASN A 8 -17.23 30.91 12.81
N THR A 9 -18.31 31.14 12.05
CA THR A 9 -19.68 30.90 12.49
C THR A 9 -19.89 29.41 12.79
N PRO A 10 -20.54 29.04 13.91
CA PRO A 10 -20.88 27.65 14.18
C PRO A 10 -21.82 27.11 13.10
N LEU A 11 -21.51 25.93 12.59
CA LEU A 11 -22.28 25.24 11.56
C LEU A 11 -23.06 24.09 12.18
N GLU A 12 -24.25 23.86 11.62
CA GLU A 12 -24.99 22.63 11.86
C GLU A 12 -24.19 21.43 11.33
N PRO A 13 -24.22 20.28 12.03
CA PRO A 13 -23.52 19.08 11.60
C PRO A 13 -24.02 18.64 10.21
N GLY A 14 -23.12 18.56 9.23
CA GLY A 14 -23.44 18.19 7.84
C GLY A 14 -23.76 19.36 6.90
N ALA A 15 -23.66 20.61 7.34
CA ALA A 15 -23.87 21.77 6.47
C ALA A 15 -22.76 21.90 5.41
N ASN A 16 -23.13 21.75 4.14
CA ASN A 16 -22.21 21.84 2.99
C ASN A 16 -21.72 23.26 2.70
N PHE A 17 -22.55 24.26 3.01
CA PHE A 17 -22.25 25.67 2.78
C PHE A 17 -22.51 26.44 4.07
N CYS A 18 -21.69 27.47 4.31
CA CYS A 18 -21.94 28.37 5.42
C CYS A 18 -23.18 29.24 5.13
N PRO A 19 -24.20 29.26 6.01
CA PRO A 19 -25.40 30.07 5.80
C PRO A 19 -25.15 31.58 5.87
N VAL A 20 -24.05 32.01 6.51
CA VAL A 20 -23.72 33.42 6.71
C VAL A 20 -22.87 33.99 5.58
N CYS A 21 -21.83 33.27 5.16
CA CYS A 21 -20.86 33.78 4.19
C CYS A 21 -20.83 33.00 2.87
N GLY A 22 -21.71 32.02 2.68
CA GLY A 22 -21.84 31.20 1.46
C GLY A 22 -20.62 30.34 1.13
N THR A 23 -19.64 30.24 2.03
CA THR A 23 -18.40 29.50 1.78
C THR A 23 -18.66 28.00 1.78
N ASP A 24 -18.21 27.32 0.73
CA ASP A 24 -18.26 25.86 0.62
C ASP A 24 -17.34 25.20 1.66
N GLN A 25 -17.92 24.36 2.51
CA GLN A 25 -17.21 23.67 3.59
C GLN A 25 -16.69 22.30 3.16
N ARG A 26 -17.12 21.77 2.00
CA ARG A 26 -16.69 20.46 1.46
C ARG A 26 -15.20 20.43 1.16
N PHE A 27 -14.58 21.58 0.89
CA PHE A 27 -13.14 21.66 0.65
C PHE A 27 -12.33 21.31 1.91
N GLY A 28 -12.75 21.78 3.09
CA GLY A 28 -12.05 21.52 4.35
C GLY A 28 -12.24 20.09 4.86
N SER A 29 -13.42 19.51 4.70
CA SER A 29 -13.69 18.12 5.10
C SER A 29 -12.96 17.09 4.22
N ARG A 30 -12.88 17.34 2.91
CA ARG A 30 -12.24 16.44 1.95
C ARG A 30 -10.71 16.40 2.06
N GLU A 31 -10.07 17.52 2.43
CA GLU A 31 -8.63 17.55 2.71
C GLU A 31 -8.28 16.74 3.98
N LYS A 32 -9.12 16.83 5.01
CA LYS A 32 -8.96 16.06 6.26
C LYS A 32 -9.19 14.56 6.04
N GLU A 33 -10.19 14.20 5.24
CA GLU A 33 -10.49 12.81 4.89
C GLU A 33 -9.35 12.16 4.09
N GLY A 34 -8.85 12.84 3.05
CA GLY A 34 -7.71 12.36 2.27
C GLY A 34 -6.43 12.20 3.11
N SER A 35 -6.19 13.11 4.06
CA SER A 35 -5.04 13.00 4.96
C SER A 35 -5.16 11.81 5.92
N THR A 36 -6.37 11.51 6.39
CA THR A 36 -6.61 10.37 7.30
C THR A 36 -6.44 9.05 6.55
N LEU A 37 -7.02 8.95 5.36
CA LEU A 37 -6.91 7.79 4.49
C LEU A 37 -5.44 7.52 4.11
N LEU A 38 -4.68 8.55 3.72
CA LEU A 38 -3.26 8.43 3.42
C LEU A 38 -2.46 7.89 4.61
N ILE A 39 -2.70 8.43 5.81
CA ILE A 39 -2.03 7.98 7.04
C ILE A 39 -2.33 6.52 7.32
N VAL A 40 -3.60 6.11 7.27
CA VAL A 40 -4.02 4.73 7.49
C VAL A 40 -3.36 3.79 6.49
N LEU A 41 -3.36 4.14 5.20
CA LEU A 41 -2.70 3.36 4.16
C LEU A 41 -1.19 3.25 4.41
N CYS A 42 -0.51 4.32 4.81
CA CYS A 42 0.92 4.28 5.10
C CYS A 42 1.24 3.38 6.30
N ILE A 43 0.43 3.43 7.38
CA ILE A 43 0.58 2.53 8.53
C ILE A 43 0.41 1.07 8.08
N LEU A 44 -0.66 0.78 7.35
CA LEU A 44 -0.92 -0.56 6.85
C LEU A 44 0.18 -1.05 5.91
N THR A 45 0.75 -0.17 5.06
CA THR A 45 1.91 -0.49 4.23
C THR A 45 3.12 -0.85 5.07
N VAL A 46 3.45 -0.07 6.10
CA VAL A 46 4.59 -0.37 6.99
C VAL A 46 4.41 -1.72 7.67
N VAL A 47 3.21 -2.00 8.19
CA VAL A 47 2.88 -3.30 8.80
C VAL A 47 3.00 -4.43 7.76
N GLY A 48 2.50 -4.21 6.55
CA GLY A 48 2.61 -5.14 5.43
C GLY A 48 4.07 -5.43 5.05
N SER A 49 4.92 -4.41 5.01
CA SER A 49 6.35 -4.55 4.72
C SER A 49 7.08 -5.37 5.80
N VAL A 50 6.71 -5.24 7.07
CA VAL A 50 7.25 -6.08 8.16
C VAL A 50 6.85 -7.54 7.96
N PHE A 51 5.57 -7.80 7.62
CA PHE A 51 5.12 -9.16 7.33
C PHE A 51 5.84 -9.75 6.10
N GLN A 52 6.06 -8.94 5.08
CA GLN A 52 6.81 -9.32 3.88
C GLN A 52 8.28 -9.63 4.21
N MET A 53 8.94 -8.86 5.06
CA MET A 53 10.31 -9.16 5.53
C MET A 53 10.38 -10.49 6.27
N PHE A 54 9.44 -10.73 7.19
CA PHE A 54 9.34 -12.01 7.90
C PHE A 54 9.18 -13.18 6.92
N ARG A 55 8.31 -13.03 5.91
CA ARG A 55 8.13 -14.02 4.85
C ARG A 55 9.42 -14.23 4.04
N GLY A 56 10.15 -13.17 3.70
CA GLY A 56 11.43 -13.25 3.00
C GLY A 56 12.47 -14.06 3.78
N MET A 57 12.56 -13.84 5.09
CA MET A 57 13.44 -14.60 5.98
C MET A 57 13.04 -16.09 6.06
N LEU A 58 11.75 -16.40 6.13
CA LEU A 58 11.29 -17.80 6.11
C LEU A 58 11.68 -18.51 4.81
N TYR A 59 11.61 -17.83 3.67
CA TYR A 59 12.05 -18.42 2.39
C TYR A 59 13.54 -18.72 2.35
N GLU A 60 14.37 -17.88 2.95
CA GLU A 60 15.81 -18.11 3.03
C GLU A 60 16.14 -19.31 3.92
N ILE A 61 15.45 -19.47 5.05
CA ILE A 61 15.61 -20.64 5.94
C ILE A 61 15.20 -21.94 5.22
N VAL A 62 14.10 -21.92 4.47
CA VAL A 62 13.65 -23.09 3.70
C VAL A 62 14.60 -23.41 2.54
N ALA A 63 15.16 -22.39 1.90
CA ALA A 63 16.15 -22.54 0.83
C ALA A 63 17.46 -23.18 1.30
N ASP A 64 17.96 -22.75 2.47
CA ASP A 64 19.18 -23.30 3.08
C ASP A 64 19.01 -24.79 3.44
N ALA A 65 17.81 -25.17 3.93
CA ALA A 65 17.46 -26.56 4.22
C ALA A 65 17.44 -27.46 2.97
N ASP A 66 17.22 -26.89 1.78
CA ASP A 66 17.13 -27.58 0.49
C ASP A 66 18.46 -27.55 -0.30
N ASN A 67 19.54 -27.01 0.29
CA ASN A 67 20.91 -26.97 -0.27
C ASN A 67 21.02 -26.32 -1.66
N ASN A 68 20.07 -25.44 -1.98
CA ASN A 68 19.93 -24.81 -3.28
C ASN A 68 20.49 -23.38 -3.20
N ASN A 69 21.70 -23.15 -3.71
CA ASN A 69 22.43 -21.88 -3.61
C ASN A 69 21.87 -20.72 -4.47
N GLU A 70 20.74 -20.90 -5.15
CA GLU A 70 20.19 -19.92 -6.11
C GLU A 70 18.93 -19.21 -5.63
N TYR A 71 18.60 -19.28 -4.33
CA TYR A 71 17.39 -18.67 -3.78
C TYR A 71 17.51 -17.15 -3.55
N ILE A 72 17.67 -16.40 -4.64
CA ILE A 72 17.65 -14.94 -4.69
C ILE A 72 16.28 -14.33 -4.30
N ARG A 73 15.23 -15.16 -4.20
CA ARG A 73 13.84 -14.75 -3.96
C ARG A 73 13.64 -14.04 -2.62
N GLY A 74 14.24 -14.57 -1.53
CA GLY A 74 14.12 -13.99 -0.19
C GLY A 74 14.71 -12.58 -0.13
N TRP A 75 15.88 -12.40 -0.76
CA TRP A 75 16.56 -11.12 -0.89
C TRP A 75 15.75 -10.11 -1.71
N ILE A 76 15.11 -10.52 -2.80
CA ILE A 76 14.22 -9.65 -3.58
C ILE A 76 13.03 -9.18 -2.73
N TYR A 77 12.41 -10.07 -1.94
CA TYR A 77 11.31 -9.69 -1.04
C TYR A 77 11.77 -8.72 0.06
N ALA A 78 12.97 -8.91 0.60
CA ALA A 78 13.55 -8.00 1.59
C ALA A 78 13.83 -6.61 0.99
N ILE A 79 14.49 -6.54 -0.18
CA ILE A 79 14.79 -5.27 -0.86
C ILE A 79 13.50 -4.52 -1.21
N THR A 80 12.51 -5.21 -1.76
CA THR A 80 11.22 -4.58 -2.09
C THR A 80 10.44 -4.13 -0.85
N ALA A 81 10.55 -4.84 0.28
CA ALA A 81 9.97 -4.40 1.55
C ALA A 81 10.66 -3.13 2.08
N VAL A 82 11.98 -2.99 1.92
CA VAL A 82 12.71 -1.77 2.26
C VAL A 82 12.26 -0.60 1.38
N VAL A 83 12.19 -0.81 0.06
CA VAL A 83 11.77 0.24 -0.89
C VAL A 83 10.35 0.72 -0.62
N THR A 84 9.41 -0.19 -0.38
CA THR A 84 8.02 0.15 -0.04
C THR A 84 7.91 0.89 1.28
N THR A 85 8.73 0.54 2.27
CA THR A 85 8.83 1.25 3.55
C THR A 85 9.37 2.67 3.36
N ILE A 86 10.45 2.85 2.59
CA ILE A 86 11.00 4.17 2.26
C ILE A 86 9.94 5.02 1.55
N GLY A 87 9.24 4.44 0.57
CA GLY A 87 8.13 5.10 -0.12
C GLY A 87 7.03 5.55 0.85
N ALA A 88 6.64 4.70 1.81
CA ALA A 88 5.65 5.03 2.83
C ALA A 88 6.11 6.17 3.75
N ILE A 89 7.38 6.17 4.19
CA ILE A 89 7.95 7.25 5.02
C ILE A 89 7.96 8.58 4.24
N MET A 90 8.32 8.56 2.96
CA MET A 90 8.27 9.76 2.12
C MET A 90 6.84 10.25 1.89
N MET A 91 5.86 9.35 1.77
CA MET A 91 4.43 9.70 1.70
C MET A 91 3.91 10.29 3.01
N PHE A 92 4.40 9.84 4.18
CA PHE A 92 4.13 10.49 5.46
C PHE A 92 4.63 11.93 5.51
N GLN A 93 5.76 12.21 4.85
CA GLN A 93 6.29 13.56 4.69
C GLN A 93 5.55 14.38 3.61
N LYS A 94 4.43 13.86 3.08
CA LYS A 94 3.60 14.45 2.03
C LYS A 94 4.32 14.69 0.69
N GLN A 95 5.38 13.93 0.40
CA GLN A 95 6.11 14.08 -0.86
C GLN A 95 5.54 13.19 -1.96
N LEU A 96 5.20 13.77 -3.12
CA LEU A 96 4.78 13.00 -4.30
C LEU A 96 5.82 11.98 -4.76
N LYS A 97 7.12 12.28 -4.60
CA LYS A 97 8.21 11.34 -4.93
C LYS A 97 8.07 10.01 -4.18
N GLY A 98 7.54 10.02 -2.95
CA GLY A 98 7.31 8.81 -2.16
C GLY A 98 6.32 7.84 -2.82
N LEU A 99 5.28 8.37 -3.49
CA LEU A 99 4.30 7.56 -4.21
C LEU A 99 4.94 6.81 -5.40
N TYR A 100 5.85 7.47 -6.13
CA TYR A 100 6.58 6.84 -7.24
C TYR A 100 7.54 5.76 -6.73
N VAL A 101 8.27 6.02 -5.65
CA VAL A 101 9.17 5.04 -5.03
C VAL A 101 8.39 3.82 -4.54
N TYR A 102 7.26 4.05 -3.86
CA TYR A 102 6.36 2.99 -3.44
C TYR A 102 5.84 2.17 -4.63
N THR A 103 5.35 2.85 -5.67
CA THR A 103 4.84 2.19 -6.90
C THR A 103 5.91 1.32 -7.56
N ALA A 104 7.15 1.80 -7.65
CA ALA A 104 8.26 1.04 -8.21
C ALA A 104 8.57 -0.21 -7.38
N GLY A 105 8.66 -0.09 -6.04
CA GLY A 105 8.86 -1.23 -5.15
C GLY A 105 7.72 -2.25 -5.23
N GLN A 106 6.48 -1.77 -5.24
CA GLN A 106 5.28 -2.60 -5.33
C GLN A 106 5.18 -3.33 -6.68
N ALA A 107 5.58 -2.69 -7.77
CA ALA A 107 5.60 -3.31 -9.10
C ALA A 107 6.61 -4.47 -9.18
N ILE A 108 7.82 -4.26 -8.64
CA ILE A 108 8.85 -5.32 -8.56
C ILE A 108 8.36 -6.48 -7.68
N TYR A 109 7.72 -6.17 -6.54
CA TYR A 109 7.12 -7.18 -5.67
C TYR A 109 6.07 -8.02 -6.41
N LEU A 110 5.14 -7.39 -7.12
CA LEU A 110 4.10 -8.07 -7.89
C LEU A 110 4.68 -8.96 -8.99
N LEU A 111 5.68 -8.48 -9.73
CA LEU A 111 6.39 -9.29 -10.74
C LEU A 111 7.06 -10.51 -10.11
N THR A 112 7.70 -10.33 -8.95
CA THR A 112 8.37 -11.42 -8.22
C THR A 112 7.34 -12.45 -7.72
N CYS A 113 6.19 -12.01 -7.22
CA CYS A 113 5.10 -12.92 -6.85
C CYS A 113 4.54 -13.69 -8.04
N PHE A 114 4.37 -13.04 -9.19
CA PHE A 114 3.89 -13.71 -10.39
C PHE A 114 4.88 -14.76 -10.90
N TRP A 115 6.17 -14.40 -10.96
CA TRP A 115 7.24 -15.33 -11.33
C TRP A 115 7.38 -16.50 -10.36
N ALA A 116 7.31 -16.24 -9.04
CA ALA A 116 7.31 -17.31 -8.06
C ALA A 116 6.12 -18.26 -8.26
N THR A 117 4.93 -17.70 -8.51
CA THR A 117 3.71 -18.49 -8.76
C THR A 117 3.86 -19.35 -10.02
N SER A 118 4.42 -18.82 -11.11
CA SER A 118 4.63 -19.61 -12.33
C SER A 118 5.61 -20.76 -12.11
N VAL A 119 6.71 -20.54 -11.37
CA VAL A 119 7.65 -21.63 -11.08
C VAL A 119 7.03 -22.70 -10.20
N TYR A 120 6.24 -22.33 -9.19
CA TYR A 120 5.53 -23.33 -8.40
C TYR A 120 4.50 -24.09 -9.23
N LEU A 121 3.75 -23.42 -10.12
CA LEU A 121 2.76 -24.09 -10.97
C LEU A 121 3.34 -25.14 -11.92
N ASP A 122 4.60 -24.99 -12.32
CA ASP A 122 5.29 -25.97 -13.17
C ASP A 122 5.75 -27.21 -12.39
N ASP A 123 5.90 -27.11 -11.06
CA ASP A 123 6.45 -28.15 -10.19
C ASP A 123 5.38 -28.98 -9.45
N VAL A 124 4.12 -28.51 -9.40
CA VAL A 124 3.03 -29.21 -8.68
C VAL A 124 2.05 -29.93 -9.61
N THR A 125 1.47 -31.01 -9.11
CA THR A 125 0.41 -31.77 -9.81
C THR A 125 -0.86 -30.94 -10.03
N ASP A 126 -1.66 -31.30 -11.04
CA ASP A 126 -2.86 -30.54 -11.44
C ASP A 126 -3.86 -30.28 -10.30
N SER A 127 -3.95 -31.19 -9.32
CA SER A 127 -4.79 -31.05 -8.13
C SER A 127 -4.36 -29.92 -7.19
N ASP A 128 -3.06 -29.63 -7.11
CA ASP A 128 -2.49 -28.65 -6.16
C ASP A 128 -2.33 -27.25 -6.77
N ARG A 129 -2.46 -27.13 -8.10
CA ARG A 129 -2.37 -25.85 -8.82
C ARG A 129 -3.38 -24.82 -8.30
N ILE A 130 -4.57 -25.26 -7.89
CA ILE A 130 -5.59 -24.40 -7.30
C ILE A 130 -5.10 -23.82 -5.97
N LEU A 131 -4.47 -24.63 -5.12
CA LEU A 131 -3.95 -24.18 -3.83
C LEU A 131 -2.83 -23.14 -4.02
N VAL A 132 -1.91 -23.37 -4.97
CA VAL A 132 -0.85 -22.41 -5.31
C VAL A 132 -1.45 -21.06 -5.71
N TRP A 133 -2.46 -21.05 -6.58
CA TRP A 133 -3.15 -19.83 -6.99
C TRP A 133 -3.87 -19.11 -5.85
N ILE A 134 -4.52 -19.85 -4.95
CA ILE A 134 -5.21 -19.28 -3.78
C ILE A 134 -4.19 -18.61 -2.86
N ILE A 135 -3.11 -19.32 -2.53
CA ILE A 135 -2.05 -18.81 -1.64
C ILE A 135 -1.42 -17.56 -2.25
N SER A 136 -1.08 -17.57 -3.54
CA SER A 136 -0.51 -16.40 -4.22
C SER A 136 -1.48 -15.21 -4.25
N SER A 137 -2.77 -15.47 -4.45
CA SER A 137 -3.81 -14.43 -4.55
C SER A 137 -4.00 -13.66 -3.25
N ILE A 138 -3.83 -14.31 -2.08
CA ILE A 138 -3.85 -13.65 -0.75
C ILE A 138 -2.83 -12.51 -0.65
N PHE A 139 -1.73 -12.59 -1.40
CA PHE A 139 -0.68 -11.58 -1.38
C PHE A 139 -0.77 -10.58 -2.53
N ILE A 140 -1.17 -11.03 -3.72
CA ILE A 140 -1.27 -10.20 -4.91
C ILE A 140 -2.45 -9.24 -4.82
N ILE A 141 -3.62 -9.71 -4.35
CA ILE A 141 -4.85 -8.90 -4.33
C ILE A 141 -4.69 -7.69 -3.41
N PRO A 142 -4.27 -7.81 -2.13
CA PRO A 142 -4.08 -6.65 -1.28
C PRO A 142 -3.02 -5.69 -1.84
N ALA A 143 -1.95 -6.22 -2.42
CA ALA A 143 -0.90 -5.41 -3.04
C ALA A 143 -1.43 -4.52 -4.19
N ILE A 144 -2.30 -5.07 -5.05
CA ILE A 144 -2.95 -4.31 -6.13
C ILE A 144 -3.94 -3.29 -5.56
N ILE A 145 -4.76 -3.69 -4.59
CA ILE A 145 -5.74 -2.81 -3.95
C ILE A 145 -5.03 -1.59 -3.35
N PHE A 146 -3.96 -1.79 -2.58
CA PHE A 146 -3.19 -0.70 -1.99
C PHE A 146 -2.62 0.22 -3.06
N LEU A 147 -2.07 -0.33 -4.14
CA LEU A 147 -1.54 0.46 -5.24
C LEU A 147 -2.62 1.37 -5.85
N ILE A 148 -3.82 0.83 -6.09
CA ILE A 148 -4.96 1.60 -6.61
C ILE A 148 -5.39 2.68 -5.62
N LEU A 149 -5.51 2.35 -4.33
CA LEU A 149 -5.92 3.28 -3.28
C LEU A 149 -4.93 4.44 -3.13
N PHE A 150 -3.62 4.19 -3.20
CA PHE A 150 -2.61 5.24 -3.20
C PHE A 150 -2.67 6.14 -4.43
N TRP A 151 -3.11 5.60 -5.58
CA TRP A 151 -3.28 6.35 -6.82
C TRP A 151 -4.62 7.10 -6.94
N MET A 152 -5.52 6.97 -5.97
CA MET A 152 -6.76 7.73 -5.92
C MET A 152 -6.50 9.24 -5.84
N ASN A 153 -7.40 10.02 -6.43
CA ASN A 153 -7.28 11.47 -6.50
C ASN A 153 -7.25 12.14 -5.13
N ASP A 154 -7.93 11.57 -4.13
CA ASP A 154 -7.95 12.12 -2.77
C ASP A 154 -6.58 11.98 -2.09
N CYS A 155 -5.87 10.86 -2.26
CA CYS A 155 -4.47 10.67 -1.80
C CYS A 155 -3.49 11.60 -2.51
N LYS A 156 -3.55 11.61 -3.86
CA LYS A 156 -2.64 12.41 -4.68
C LYS A 156 -2.75 13.90 -4.41
N ARG A 157 -3.95 14.39 -4.07
CA ARG A 157 -4.16 15.82 -3.77
C ARG A 157 -3.51 16.25 -2.45
N VAL A 158 -3.34 15.32 -1.51
CA VAL A 158 -2.71 15.58 -0.21
C VAL A 158 -1.18 15.55 -0.31
N LEU A 159 -0.64 14.78 -1.25
CA LEU A 159 0.77 14.74 -1.59
C LEU A 159 1.12 15.95 -2.49
N ARG A 160 2.19 16.67 -2.18
CA ARG A 160 2.68 17.81 -2.98
C ARG A 160 4.07 17.56 -3.57
#